data_AF-A0A496PE56-F1
#
_entry.id   AF-A0A496PE56-F1
#
_cell.length_a   1.000
_cell.length_b   1.000
_cell.length_c   1.000
_cell.angle_alpha   90.00
_cell.angle_beta   90.00
_cell.angle_gamma   90.00
#
_symmetry.space_group_name_H-M   'P 1'
#
loop_
_entity.id
_entity.type
_entity.pdbx_description
1 polymer ?
#
loop_
_entity_poly.entity_id
_entity_poly.type
_entity_poly.pdbx_seq_one_letter_code
_entity_poly.pdbx_strand_id
1 'polypeptide(L)'
;MSNSVIQRELTALVHEKNYFHFLRHQRILITGATGLIGSMFIKLLILANETHDLDLKVIGHVRSHEKAKNILGEYLDNKSLTLVDGSLESIDVPCDYILHGAAPTQSKFFVEHPVETIRTSIYGTEAML
;
A
#
# COMPACT_ATOMS: atom_id res chain seq x y z
N MET A 1 -1.30 7.40 -16.46
CA MET A 1 -1.05 5.96 -16.75
C MET A 1 0.10 5.76 -17.75
N SER A 2 1.22 5.11 -17.38
CA SER A 2 2.35 4.88 -18.32
C SER A 2 2.80 3.43 -18.52
N ASN A 3 2.07 2.43 -17.99
CA ASN A 3 2.42 1.02 -18.18
C ASN A 3 1.18 0.18 -18.50
N SER A 4 1.02 -0.18 -19.78
CA SER A 4 -0.12 -0.93 -20.31
C SER A 4 -0.22 -2.35 -19.75
N VAL A 5 0.91 -2.97 -19.39
CA VAL A 5 0.93 -4.31 -18.79
C VAL A 5 0.30 -4.27 -17.40
N ILE A 6 0.73 -3.35 -16.54
CA ILE A 6 0.17 -3.21 -15.19
C ILE A 6 -1.34 -2.98 -15.26
N GLN A 7 -1.79 -2.07 -16.12
CA GLN A 7 -3.21 -1.80 -16.28
C GLN A 7 -3.98 -3.04 -16.72
N ARG A 8 -3.47 -3.80 -17.70
CA ARG A 8 -4.09 -5.05 -18.14
C ARG A 8 -4.22 -6.07 -17.01
N GLU A 9 -3.14 -6.29 -16.25
CA GLU A 9 -3.14 -7.28 -15.16
C GLU A 9 -4.11 -6.87 -14.02
N LEU A 10 -4.12 -5.60 -13.62
CA LEU A 10 -5.04 -5.10 -12.61
C LEU A 10 -6.49 -5.24 -13.05
N THR A 11 -6.81 -4.85 -14.29
CA THR A 11 -8.16 -4.99 -14.84
C THR A 11 -8.57 -6.47 -14.88
N ALA A 12 -7.68 -7.38 -15.28
CA ALA A 12 -7.98 -8.82 -15.30
C ALA A 12 -8.35 -9.35 -13.90
N LEU A 13 -7.60 -8.95 -12.86
CA LEU A 13 -7.87 -9.37 -11.48
C LEU A 13 -9.19 -8.82 -10.94
N VAL A 14 -9.55 -7.59 -11.29
CA VAL A 14 -10.75 -6.94 -10.75
C VAL A 14 -12.05 -7.56 -11.29
N HIS A 15 -12.03 -8.26 -12.43
CA HIS A 15 -13.25 -8.95 -12.92
C HIS A 15 -13.74 -10.06 -11.98
N GLU A 16 -12.86 -10.62 -11.15
CA GLU A 16 -13.22 -11.65 -10.17
C GLU A 16 -13.76 -11.04 -8.87
N LYS A 17 -15.06 -10.74 -8.87
CA LYS A 17 -15.76 -10.08 -7.75
C LYS A 17 -15.54 -10.76 -6.38
N ASN A 18 -15.43 -12.10 -6.37
CA ASN A 18 -15.33 -12.87 -5.12
C ASN A 18 -14.05 -12.57 -4.33
N TYR A 19 -13.00 -12.05 -4.96
CA TYR A 19 -11.76 -11.70 -4.26
C TYR A 19 -11.88 -10.44 -3.39
N PHE A 20 -12.88 -9.59 -3.62
CA PHE A 20 -12.95 -8.28 -2.97
C PHE A 20 -14.17 -8.09 -2.08
N HIS A 21 -15.17 -8.98 -2.17
CA HIS A 21 -16.44 -8.81 -1.45
C HIS A 21 -16.26 -8.70 0.07
N PHE A 22 -15.33 -9.47 0.65
CA PHE A 22 -15.05 -9.44 2.09
C PHE A 22 -14.44 -8.12 2.57
N LEU A 23 -13.94 -7.29 1.65
CA LEU A 23 -13.37 -5.99 1.97
C LEU A 23 -14.42 -4.86 1.98
N ARG A 24 -15.70 -5.13 1.65
CA ARG A 24 -16.71 -4.06 1.59
C ARG A 24 -16.86 -3.30 2.91
N HIS A 25 -16.87 -1.97 2.85
CA HIS A 25 -16.90 -1.02 3.98
C HIS A 25 -15.66 -1.04 4.88
N GLN A 26 -14.58 -1.70 4.47
CA GLN A 26 -13.38 -1.84 5.29
C GLN A 26 -12.37 -0.72 5.04
N ARG A 27 -11.58 -0.46 6.07
CA ARG A 27 -10.43 0.44 6.09
C ARG A 27 -9.15 -0.38 6.08
N ILE A 28 -8.32 -0.18 5.07
CA ILE A 28 -7.11 -0.98 4.85
C ILE A 28 -5.90 -0.08 4.98
N LEU A 29 -5.03 -0.36 5.95
CA LEU A 29 -3.71 0.27 6.07
C LEU A 29 -2.69 -0.51 5.25
N ILE A 30 -1.94 0.18 4.39
CA ILE A 30 -0.85 -0.38 3.60
C ILE A 30 0.44 0.35 3.97
N THR A 31 1.31 -0.32 4.71
CA THR A 31 2.67 0.19 4.94
C THR A 31 3.58 -0.16 3.78
N GLY A 32 4.57 0.69 3.52
CA GLY A 32 5.39 0.55 2.33
C GLY A 32 4.60 0.84 1.05
N ALA A 33 3.69 1.82 1.10
CA ALA A 33 2.82 2.19 -0.03
C ALA A 33 3.57 2.63 -1.30
N THR A 34 4.84 3.03 -1.18
CA THR A 34 5.73 3.37 -2.29
C THR A 34 6.62 2.20 -2.76
N GLY A 35 6.48 1.03 -2.14
CA GLY A 35 7.13 -0.20 -2.57
C GLY A 35 6.40 -0.83 -3.75
N LEU A 36 7.03 -1.81 -4.41
CA LEU A 36 6.44 -2.51 -5.54
C LEU A 36 5.10 -3.15 -5.16
N ILE A 37 5.08 -3.99 -4.13
CA ILE A 37 3.87 -4.69 -3.68
C ILE A 37 2.82 -3.70 -3.17
N GLY A 38 3.19 -2.80 -2.25
CA GLY A 38 2.24 -1.85 -1.65
C GLY A 38 1.59 -0.93 -2.67
N SER A 39 2.36 -0.38 -3.62
CA SER A 39 1.79 0.50 -4.65
C SER A 39 0.90 -0.25 -5.65
N MET A 40 1.25 -1.48 -6.04
CA MET A 40 0.39 -2.30 -6.90
C MET A 40 -0.91 -2.66 -6.18
N PHE A 41 -0.83 -3.00 -4.88
CA PHE A 41 -2.00 -3.35 -4.09
C PHE A 41 -2.93 -2.16 -3.90
N ILE A 42 -2.40 -0.96 -3.63
CA ILE A 42 -3.21 0.28 -3.58
C ILE A 42 -3.95 0.51 -4.90
N LYS A 43 -3.25 0.40 -6.04
CA LYS A 43 -3.87 0.55 -7.36
C LYS A 43 -4.97 -0.48 -7.61
N LEU A 44 -4.73 -1.73 -7.21
CA LEU A 44 -5.71 -2.81 -7.30
C LEU A 44 -6.96 -2.51 -6.46
N LEU A 45 -6.77 -2.11 -5.20
CA LEU A 45 -7.87 -1.81 -4.28
C LEU A 45 -8.70 -0.61 -4.76
N ILE A 46 -8.06 0.44 -5.28
CA ILE A 46 -8.77 1.59 -5.85
C ILE A 46 -9.62 1.14 -7.04
N LEU A 47 -9.05 0.40 -7.98
CA LEU A 47 -9.79 -0.10 -9.15
C LEU A 47 -10.93 -1.04 -8.75
N ALA A 48 -10.71 -1.92 -7.77
CA ALA A 48 -11.74 -2.80 -7.24
C ALA A 48 -12.85 -2.02 -6.52
N ASN A 49 -12.50 -0.96 -5.78
CA ASN A 49 -13.45 -0.10 -5.10
C ASN A 49 -14.40 0.58 -6.09
N GLU A 50 -13.85 1.15 -7.15
CA GLU A 50 -14.61 1.81 -8.22
C GLU A 50 -15.47 0.82 -9.01
N THR A 51 -14.96 -0.39 -9.27
CA THR A 51 -15.66 -1.38 -10.09
C THR A 51 -16.80 -2.07 -9.35
N HIS A 52 -16.64 -2.34 -8.06
CA HIS A 52 -17.59 -3.15 -7.28
C HIS A 52 -18.38 -2.37 -6.23
N ASP A 53 -18.22 -1.05 -6.16
CA ASP A 53 -18.88 -0.17 -5.17
C ASP A 53 -18.69 -0.70 -3.74
N LEU A 54 -17.41 -0.86 -3.38
CA LEU A 54 -17.03 -1.51 -2.12
C LEU A 54 -17.05 -0.55 -0.93
N ASP A 55 -17.09 0.76 -1.17
CA ASP A 55 -16.96 1.78 -0.11
C ASP A 55 -15.69 1.55 0.75
N LEU A 56 -14.59 1.19 0.10
CA LEU A 56 -13.28 1.01 0.73
C LEU A 56 -12.65 2.33 1.13
N LYS A 57 -11.87 2.29 2.21
CA LYS A 57 -10.90 3.34 2.54
C LYS A 57 -9.50 2.75 2.56
N VAL A 58 -8.62 3.31 1.73
CA VAL A 58 -7.24 2.88 1.56
C VAL A 58 -6.34 3.91 2.24
N ILE A 59 -5.51 3.46 3.18
CA ILE A 59 -4.59 4.32 3.92
C ILE A 59 -3.16 3.90 3.55
N GLY A 60 -2.47 4.71 2.77
CA GLY A 60 -1.10 4.45 2.33
C GLY A 60 -0.08 5.10 3.27
N HIS A 61 0.72 4.31 3.98
CA HIS A 61 1.84 4.83 4.77
C HIS A 61 3.09 5.02 3.91
N VAL A 62 3.64 6.23 3.95
CA VAL A 62 4.76 6.68 3.12
C VAL A 62 5.85 7.36 3.95
N ARG A 63 7.10 7.24 3.51
CA ARG A 63 8.24 8.02 4.06
C ARG A 63 8.61 9.24 3.22
N SER A 64 8.06 9.34 2.00
CA SER A 64 8.32 10.42 1.06
C SER A 64 7.09 10.65 0.20
N HIS A 65 6.47 11.83 0.38
CA HIS A 65 5.34 12.28 -0.42
C HIS A 65 5.70 12.46 -1.89
N GLU A 66 6.92 12.94 -2.20
CA GLU A 66 7.39 13.05 -3.58
C GLU A 66 7.48 11.67 -4.25
N LYS A 67 8.01 10.68 -3.55
CA LYS A 67 8.06 9.31 -4.08
C LYS A 67 6.65 8.74 -4.26
N ALA A 68 5.73 9.03 -3.34
CA ALA A 68 4.33 8.64 -3.48
C ALA A 68 3.70 9.27 -4.73
N LYS A 69 3.91 10.57 -4.97
CA LYS A 69 3.45 11.27 -6.17
C LYS A 69 3.99 10.65 -7.44
N ASN A 70 5.26 10.30 -7.48
CA ASN A 70 5.88 9.68 -8.66
C ASN A 70 5.34 8.26 -8.96
N ILE A 71 4.99 7.49 -7.92
CA ILE A 71 4.60 6.07 -8.06
C ILE A 71 3.09 5.89 -8.19
N LEU A 72 2.32 6.63 -7.40
CA LEU A 72 0.86 6.57 -7.36
C LEU A 72 0.23 7.56 -8.33
N GLY A 73 0.88 8.68 -8.68
CA GLY A 73 0.39 9.59 -9.71
C GLY A 73 -1.06 10.01 -9.49
N GLU A 74 -1.89 9.84 -10.52
CA GLU A 74 -3.33 10.18 -10.53
C GLU A 74 -4.16 9.44 -9.47
N TYR A 75 -3.68 8.29 -8.96
CA TYR A 75 -4.38 7.57 -7.90
C TYR A 75 -4.43 8.36 -6.59
N LEU A 76 -3.55 9.35 -6.40
CA LEU A 76 -3.58 10.24 -5.24
C LEU A 76 -4.80 11.17 -5.20
N ASP A 77 -5.43 11.41 -6.36
CA ASP A 77 -6.63 12.24 -6.44
C ASP A 77 -7.91 11.45 -6.11
N ASN A 78 -7.79 10.14 -5.88
CA ASN A 78 -8.92 9.29 -5.53
C ASN A 78 -9.36 9.51 -4.07
N LYS A 79 -10.64 9.81 -3.87
CA LYS A 79 -11.24 10.13 -2.55
C LYS A 79 -11.16 8.99 -1.53
N SER A 80 -11.01 7.74 -1.99
CA SER A 80 -10.85 6.59 -1.11
C SER A 80 -9.42 6.39 -0.60
N LEU A 81 -8.43 7.08 -1.19
CA LEU A 81 -7.04 7.01 -0.77
C LEU A 81 -6.69 8.18 0.14
N THR A 82 -6.06 7.88 1.27
CA THR A 82 -5.42 8.88 2.14
C THR A 82 -3.98 8.45 2.38
N LEU A 83 -3.05 9.41 2.37
CA LEU A 83 -1.67 9.14 2.75
C LEU A 83 -1.43 9.54 4.21
N VAL A 84 -0.62 8.74 4.89
CA VAL A 84 -0.08 9.06 6.22
C VAL A 84 1.43 8.91 6.18
N ASP A 85 2.11 9.77 6.92
CA ASP A 85 3.56 9.74 7.07
C ASP A 85 3.95 9.66 8.55
N GLY A 86 5.22 9.36 8.80
CA GLY A 86 5.76 9.10 10.13
C GLY A 86 6.54 7.80 10.20
N SER A 87 7.03 7.46 11.40
CA SER A 87 7.65 6.15 11.64
C SER A 87 6.56 5.07 11.73
N LEU A 88 6.94 3.79 11.63
CA LEU A 88 5.94 2.70 11.70
C LEU A 88 5.30 2.64 13.10
N GLU A 89 6.10 2.92 14.12
CA GLU A 89 5.73 2.93 15.53
C GLU A 89 4.77 4.08 15.89
N SER A 90 4.71 5.14 15.07
CA SER A 90 3.82 6.27 15.29
C SER A 90 2.50 6.17 14.52
N ILE A 91 2.26 5.09 13.77
CA ILE A 91 1.02 4.93 13.01
C ILE A 91 -0.11 4.59 13.97
N ASP A 92 -0.96 5.57 14.25
CA ASP A 92 -2.18 5.39 15.03
C ASP A 92 -3.38 5.82 14.18
N VAL A 93 -3.79 4.92 13.28
CA VAL A 93 -4.97 5.12 12.43
C VAL A 93 -5.92 3.94 12.56
N PRO A 94 -7.23 4.18 12.70
CA PRO A 94 -8.19 3.09 12.71
C PRO A 94 -8.16 2.37 11.36
N CYS A 95 -8.02 1.06 11.39
CA CYS A 95 -8.11 0.19 10.23
C CYS A 95 -8.67 -1.19 10.64
N ASP A 96 -9.26 -1.88 9.68
CA ASP A 96 -9.80 -3.23 9.88
C ASP A 96 -8.82 -4.29 9.36
N TYR A 97 -7.98 -3.92 8.38
CA TYR A 97 -6.95 -4.77 7.79
C TYR A 97 -5.64 -4.01 7.64
N ILE A 98 -4.53 -4.72 7.81
CA ILE A 98 -3.18 -4.21 7.57
C ILE A 98 -2.49 -5.09 6.52
N LEU A 99 -1.99 -4.47 5.45
CA LEU A 99 -0.97 -5.04 4.59
C LEU A 99 0.38 -4.42 4.96
N HIS A 100 1.23 -5.18 5.64
CA HIS A 100 2.57 -4.73 5.99
C HIS A 100 3.57 -5.01 4.86
N GLY A 101 3.81 -4.01 4.02
CA GLY A 101 4.78 -4.06 2.92
C GLY A 101 6.04 -3.21 3.16
N ALA A 102 6.18 -2.60 4.33
CA ALA A 102 7.32 -1.77 4.68
C ALA A 102 8.53 -2.61 5.09
N ALA A 103 9.42 -2.89 4.15
CA ALA A 103 10.72 -3.48 4.44
C ALA A 103 11.80 -2.90 3.50
N PRO A 104 13.07 -2.81 3.93
CA PRO A 104 14.16 -2.63 2.99
C PRO A 104 14.23 -3.84 2.06
N THR A 105 14.44 -3.62 0.76
CA THR A 105 14.48 -4.70 -0.25
C THR A 105 15.64 -4.57 -1.23
N GLN A 106 16.45 -3.52 -1.10
CA GLN A 106 17.60 -3.29 -1.95
C GLN A 106 18.81 -4.03 -1.39
N SER A 107 19.38 -4.95 -2.16
CA SER A 107 20.54 -5.75 -1.74
C SER A 107 21.72 -4.90 -1.27
N LYS A 108 21.94 -3.74 -1.91
CA LYS A 108 22.95 -2.78 -1.49
C LYS A 108 22.69 -2.24 -0.07
N PHE A 109 21.44 -1.90 0.24
CA PHE A 109 21.04 -1.41 1.56
C PHE A 109 21.22 -2.48 2.64
N PHE A 110 20.95 -3.76 2.32
CA PHE A 110 21.18 -4.85 3.26
C PHE A 110 22.65 -4.98 3.68
N VAL A 111 23.57 -4.78 2.74
CA VAL A 111 25.01 -4.87 2.98
C VAL A 111 25.53 -3.63 3.71
N GLU A 112 25.08 -2.44 3.30
CA GLU A 112 25.54 -1.17 3.88
C GLU A 112 24.90 -0.87 5.25
N HIS A 113 23.68 -1.37 5.48
CA HIS A 113 22.86 -1.07 6.66
C HIS A 113 22.19 -2.34 7.26
N PRO A 114 22.97 -3.35 7.69
CA PRO A 114 22.42 -4.61 8.17
C PRO A 114 21.64 -4.48 9.48
N VAL A 115 22.06 -3.59 10.39
CA VAL A 115 21.39 -3.36 11.67
C VAL A 115 20.05 -2.67 11.45
N GLU A 116 20.00 -1.66 10.60
CA GLU A 116 18.77 -0.96 10.22
C GLU A 116 17.82 -1.91 9.49
N THR A 117 18.36 -2.80 8.65
CA THR A 117 17.58 -3.82 7.96
C THR A 117 16.86 -4.71 8.96
N ILE A 118 17.59 -5.35 9.88
CA ILE A 118 16.96 -6.28 10.84
C ILE A 118 16.03 -5.55 11.81
N ARG A 119 16.39 -4.33 12.25
CA ARG A 119 15.53 -3.51 13.10
C ARG A 119 14.22 -3.15 12.41
N THR A 120 14.28 -2.73 11.14
CA THR A 120 13.06 -2.39 10.39
C THR A 120 12.18 -3.62 10.22
N SER A 121 12.76 -4.79 9.93
CA SER A 121 11.99 -6.03 9.76
C SER A 121 11.34 -6.49 11.07
N ILE A 122 12.06 -6.45 12.20
CA ILE A 122 11.54 -6.92 13.49
C ILE A 122 10.60 -5.88 14.11
N TYR A 123 11.12 -4.69 14.45
CA TYR A 123 10.35 -3.68 15.17
C TYR A 123 9.26 -3.05 14.31
N GLY A 124 9.48 -2.95 12.99
CA GLY A 124 8.44 -2.51 12.08
C GLY A 124 7.26 -3.48 11.96
N THR A 125 7.53 -4.79 12.09
CA THR A 125 6.46 -5.80 12.15
C THR A 125 5.78 -5.79 13.51
N GLU A 126 6.55 -5.70 14.61
CA GLU A 126 6.01 -5.63 15.97
C GLU A 126 5.08 -4.44 16.17
N ALA A 127 5.40 -3.28 15.59
CA ALA A 127 4.55 -2.09 15.64
C ALA A 127 3.18 -2.26 14.97
N MET A 128 2.98 -3.28 14.13
CA MET A 128 1.71 -3.54 13.44
C MET A 128 0.81 -4.57 14.13
N LEU A 129 1.29 -5.18 15.23
CA LEU A 129 0.59 -6.21 16.00
C LEU A 129 0.01 -5.65 17.30
#